data_AF-A0A7G6RPA5-F1
#
_entry.id   AF-A0A7G6RPA5-F1
#
_cell.length_a   1.000
_cell.length_b   1.000
_cell.length_c   1.000
_cell.angle_alpha   90.00
_cell.angle_beta   90.00
_cell.angle_gamma   90.00
#
_symmetry.space_group_name_H-M   'P 1'
#
loop_
_entity.id
_entity.type
_entity.pdbx_description
1 polymer ?
#
loop_
_entity_poly.entity_id
_entity_poly.type
_entity_poly.pdbx_seq_one_letter_code
_entity_poly.pdbx_strand_id
1 'polypeptide(L)'
;MSTIPIMEIAVSLPDREHFATASTISGLMGILMSERWPRHLNGPTWQHALASCMRSLQGELQPTRARQVFVSAARAAHLKVLPDDEQRLRSRAASPRRKVVVRRREMEAGSVDG
;
A
#
# COMPACT_ATOMS: atom_id res chain seq x y z
N MET A 1 16.81 16.59 0.00
CA MET A 1 15.63 16.40 0.88
C MET A 1 15.69 15.00 1.44
N SER A 2 15.67 14.83 2.76
CA SER A 2 15.84 13.53 3.42
C SER A 2 14.66 12.60 3.12
N THR A 3 14.87 11.56 2.33
CA THR A 3 13.86 10.57 1.98
C THR A 3 13.86 9.43 2.99
N ILE A 4 13.17 9.62 4.12
CA ILE A 4 13.02 8.56 5.11
C ILE A 4 12.05 7.50 4.54
N PRO A 5 12.50 6.24 4.38
CA PRO A 5 11.66 5.19 3.82
C PRO A 5 10.56 4.78 4.80
N ILE A 6 9.39 4.45 4.27
CA ILE A 6 8.28 3.83 4.99
C ILE A 6 7.80 2.60 4.22
N MET A 7 7.04 1.76 4.91
CA MET A 7 6.23 0.76 4.23
C MET A 7 5.19 1.45 3.35
N GLU A 8 5.10 1.01 2.10
CA GLU A 8 4.22 1.58 1.09
C GLU A 8 2.77 1.63 1.59
N ILE A 9 2.07 2.68 1.18
CA ILE A 9 0.66 2.90 1.48
C ILE A 9 -0.06 3.45 0.26
N ALA A 10 -1.25 2.93 -0.01
CA ALA A 10 -2.11 3.37 -1.10
C ALA A 10 -3.37 4.02 -0.52
N VAL A 11 -3.74 5.21 -1.02
CA VAL A 11 -4.95 5.94 -0.60
C VAL A 11 -5.82 6.24 -1.82
N SER A 12 -7.08 5.85 -1.76
CA SER A 12 -8.07 6.22 -2.76
C SER A 12 -8.51 7.66 -2.51
N LEU A 13 -8.32 8.50 -3.52
CA LEU A 13 -8.74 9.90 -3.50
C LEU A 13 -9.98 10.05 -4.39
N PRO A 14 -10.98 10.84 -3.97
CA PRO A 14 -12.31 10.86 -4.59
C PRO A 14 -12.32 11.31 -6.05
N ASP A 15 -11.27 12.00 -6.49
CA ASP A 15 -11.18 12.60 -7.83
C ASP A 15 -10.88 11.60 -8.97
N ARG A 16 -10.31 10.42 -8.68
CA ARG A 16 -10.04 9.39 -9.70
C ARG A 16 -10.13 7.97 -9.15
N GLU A 17 -10.43 7.01 -10.03
CA GLU A 17 -10.33 5.55 -9.81
C GLU A 17 -8.92 5.03 -9.41
N HIS A 18 -7.94 5.92 -9.21
CA HIS A 18 -6.53 5.58 -8.99
C HIS A 18 -6.07 5.91 -7.57
N PHE A 19 -5.42 4.94 -6.92
CA PHE A 19 -4.79 5.10 -5.62
C PHE A 19 -3.53 5.98 -5.71
N ALA A 20 -3.37 6.89 -4.75
CA ALA A 20 -2.11 7.60 -4.52
C ALA A 20 -1.22 6.75 -3.61
N THR A 21 -0.02 6.41 -4.09
CA THR A 21 0.93 5.58 -3.37
C THR A 21 2.08 6.41 -2.81
N ALA A 22 2.51 6.12 -1.57
CA ALA A 22 3.69 6.71 -0.97
C ALA A 22 4.55 5.66 -0.25
N SER A 23 5.86 5.69 -0.53
CA SER A 23 6.88 4.85 0.09
C SER A 23 7.89 5.64 0.94
N THR A 24 7.69 6.96 1.07
CA THR A 24 8.54 7.84 1.90
C THR A 24 7.69 8.83 2.69
N ILE A 25 8.25 9.37 3.79
CA ILE A 25 7.61 10.44 4.56
C ILE A 25 7.33 11.69 3.70
N SER A 26 8.26 12.03 2.80
CA SER A 26 8.06 13.11 1.83
C SER A 26 6.88 12.82 0.89
N GLY A 27 6.74 11.55 0.45
CA GLY A 27 5.59 11.09 -0.32
C GLY A 27 4.26 11.25 0.43
N LEU A 28 4.22 10.93 1.73
CA LEU A 28 3.03 11.16 2.56
C LEU A 28 2.65 12.63 2.63
N MET A 29 3.63 13.52 2.82
CA MET A 29 3.38 14.96 2.79
C MET A 29 2.89 15.42 1.42
N GLY A 30 3.45 14.88 0.34
CA GLY A 30 2.98 15.14 -1.03
C GLY A 30 1.52 14.77 -1.23
N ILE A 31 1.06 13.65 -0.65
CA ILE A 31 -0.35 13.25 -0.69
C ILE A 31 -1.22 14.19 0.16
N LEU A 32 -0.78 14.55 1.37
CA LEU A 32 -1.51 15.46 2.27
C LEU A 32 -1.68 16.87 1.69
N MET A 33 -0.64 17.38 1.02
CA MET A 33 -0.61 18.70 0.38
C MET A 33 -1.14 18.67 -1.06
N SER A 34 -1.49 17.49 -1.57
CA SER A 34 -2.04 17.37 -2.91
C SER A 34 -3.38 18.09 -2.99
N GLU A 35 -3.65 18.74 -4.12
CA GLU A 35 -4.97 19.30 -4.42
C GLU A 35 -6.07 18.24 -4.43
N ARG A 36 -5.68 16.97 -4.57
CA ARG A 36 -6.54 15.79 -4.50
C ARG A 36 -7.04 15.49 -3.09
N TRP A 37 -6.40 16.03 -2.04
CA TRP A 37 -6.90 15.89 -0.68
C TRP A 37 -8.07 16.85 -0.47
N PRO A 38 -9.20 16.38 0.08
CA PRO A 38 -10.36 17.23 0.32
C PRO A 38 -10.03 18.34 1.33
N ARG A 39 -9.86 19.57 0.83
CA ARG A 39 -9.47 20.74 1.65
C ARG A 39 -10.47 21.06 2.77
N HIS A 40 -11.74 20.69 2.59
CA HIS A 40 -12.80 20.81 3.59
C HIS A 40 -12.63 19.82 4.77
N LEU A 41 -11.76 18.82 4.63
CA LEU A 41 -11.41 17.84 5.66
C LEU A 41 -10.02 18.09 6.25
N ASN A 42 -9.45 19.28 6.06
CA ASN A 42 -8.20 19.75 6.70
C ASN A 42 -8.41 20.11 8.18
N GLY A 43 -9.01 19.18 8.93
CA GLY A 43 -9.28 19.31 10.36
C GLY A 43 -8.03 19.05 11.23
N PRO A 44 -8.22 18.93 12.56
CA PRO A 44 -7.12 18.70 13.50
C PRO A 44 -6.35 17.40 13.23
N THR A 45 -7.01 16.38 12.68
CA THR A 45 -6.37 15.11 12.26
C THR A 45 -5.42 15.29 11.08
N TRP A 46 -5.75 16.14 10.11
CA TRP A 46 -4.86 16.47 8.99
C TRP A 46 -3.63 17.24 9.46
N GLN A 47 -3.83 18.25 10.31
CA GLN A 47 -2.73 19.01 10.91
C GLN A 47 -1.80 18.11 11.74
N HIS A 48 -2.38 17.18 12.50
CA HIS A 48 -1.63 16.22 13.29
C HIS A 48 -0.79 15.26 12.43
N ALA A 49 -1.33 14.82 11.28
CA ALA A 49 -0.58 14.02 10.31
C ALA A 49 0.59 14.79 9.70
N LEU A 50 0.37 16.05 9.30
CA LEU A 50 1.42 16.89 8.74
C LEU A 50 2.54 17.15 9.77
N ALA A 51 2.18 17.51 10.99
CA ALA A 51 3.12 17.69 12.09
C ALA A 51 3.92 16.42 12.38
N SER A 52 3.25 15.26 12.37
CA SER A 52 3.92 13.96 12.58
C SER A 52 4.92 13.64 11.46
N CYS A 53 4.59 13.93 10.20
CA CYS A 53 5.52 13.79 9.09
C CYS A 53 6.75 14.70 9.24
N MET A 54 6.55 15.98 9.61
CA MET A 54 7.65 16.92 9.83
C MET A 54 8.57 16.47 10.97
N ARG A 55 8.00 16.03 12.10
CA ARG A 55 8.78 15.50 13.23
C ARG A 55 9.55 14.23 12.85
N SER A 56 9.01 13.42 11.95
CA SER A 56 9.72 12.25 11.44
C SER A 56 10.90 12.64 10.56
N LEU A 57 10.76 13.65 9.70
CA LEU A 57 11.86 14.20 8.90
C LEU A 57 13.00 14.80 9.76
N GLN A 58 12.65 15.32 10.94
CA GLN A 58 13.62 15.83 11.93
C GLN A 58 14.24 14.71 12.78
N GLY A 59 13.82 13.44 12.61
CA GLY A 59 14.31 12.31 13.40
C GLY A 59 13.69 12.21 14.80
N GLU A 60 12.74 13.07 15.16
CA GLU A 60 12.06 13.04 16.46
C GLU A 60 10.98 11.97 16.56
N LEU A 61 10.40 11.57 15.42
CA LEU A 61 9.29 10.63 15.36
C LEU A 61 9.63 9.45 14.45
N GLN A 62 9.33 8.23 14.92
CA GLN A 62 9.51 7.06 14.08
C GLN A 62 8.62 7.13 12.82
N PRO A 63 9.16 6.77 11.65
CA PRO A 63 8.43 6.83 10.38
C PRO A 63 7.16 5.96 10.38
N THR A 64 7.19 4.83 11.10
CA THR A 64 6.03 3.96 11.32
C THR A 64 4.89 4.69 12.04
N ARG A 65 5.21 5.57 13.00
CA ARG A 65 4.22 6.33 13.77
C ARG A 65 3.61 7.45 12.92
N ALA A 66 4.43 8.15 12.12
CA ALA A 66 3.93 9.12 11.15
C ALA A 66 2.96 8.47 10.15
N ARG A 67 3.27 7.26 9.68
CA ARG A 67 2.37 6.47 8.82
C ARG A 67 1.02 6.17 9.49
N GLN A 68 1.01 5.73 10.75
CA GLN A 68 -0.24 5.44 11.48
C GLN A 68 -1.12 6.68 11.64
N VAL A 69 -0.51 7.83 11.93
CA VAL A 69 -1.24 9.10 12.04
C VAL A 69 -1.83 9.50 10.69
N PHE A 70 -1.08 9.32 9.60
CA PHE A 70 -1.59 9.54 8.24
C PHE A 70 -2.79 8.64 7.90
N VAL A 71 -2.73 7.34 8.22
CA VAL A 71 -3.87 6.42 8.03
C VAL A 71 -5.10 6.90 8.80
N SER A 72 -4.90 7.41 10.03
CA SER A 72 -5.97 7.93 10.87
C SER A 72 -6.60 9.19 10.26
N ALA A 73 -5.77 10.10 9.72
CA ALA A 73 -6.25 11.29 9.02
C ALA A 73 -7.04 10.93 7.75
N ALA A 74 -6.56 9.97 6.96
CA ALA A 74 -7.25 9.53 5.76
C ALA A 74 -8.59 8.83 6.10
N ARG A 75 -8.65 8.02 7.16
CA ARG A 75 -9.92 7.45 7.65
C ARG A 75 -10.89 8.53 8.13
N ALA A 76 -10.40 9.55 8.85
CA ALA A 76 -11.21 10.69 9.28
C ALA A 76 -11.72 11.50 8.08
N ALA A 77 -10.96 11.56 6.99
CA ALA A 77 -11.38 12.16 5.73
C ALA A 77 -12.26 11.23 4.87
N HIS A 78 -12.74 10.10 5.41
CA HIS A 78 -13.50 9.07 4.70
C HIS A 78 -12.82 8.54 3.43
N LEU A 79 -11.49 8.64 3.35
CA LEU A 79 -10.69 8.11 2.26
C LEU A 79 -10.43 6.62 2.48
N LYS A 80 -10.53 5.83 1.40
CA LYS A 80 -10.21 4.40 1.46
C LYS A 80 -8.70 4.22 1.46
N VAL A 81 -8.15 3.85 2.61
CA VAL A 81 -6.73 3.55 2.78
C VAL A 81 -6.51 2.05 2.69
N LEU A 82 -5.56 1.61 1.88
CA LEU A 82 -5.06 0.25 1.86
C LEU A 82 -3.69 0.22 2.55
N PRO A 83 -3.64 -0.16 3.84
CA PRO A 83 -2.41 -0.18 4.60
C PRO A 83 -1.55 -1.43 4.37
N ASP A 84 -1.97 -2.41 3.55
CA ASP A 84 -1.15 -3.61 3.26
C ASP A 84 -1.68 -4.52 2.14
N ASP A 85 -2.94 -4.40 1.71
CA ASP A 85 -3.57 -5.42 0.83
C ASP A 85 -2.91 -5.59 -0.54
N GLU A 86 -2.16 -4.61 -1.05
CA GLU A 86 -1.43 -4.76 -2.31
C GLU A 86 -0.05 -5.42 -2.20
N GLN A 87 0.62 -5.41 -1.04
CA GLN A 87 1.80 -6.29 -0.88
C GLN A 87 1.35 -7.75 -0.91
N ARG A 88 0.18 -8.06 -0.33
CA ARG A 88 -0.43 -9.39 -0.38
C ARG A 88 -1.02 -9.71 -1.76
N LEU A 89 -1.63 -8.75 -2.47
CA LEU A 89 -2.12 -8.95 -3.85
C LEU A 89 -0.98 -9.04 -4.87
N ARG A 90 0.08 -8.23 -4.78
CA ARG A 90 1.31 -8.42 -5.57
C ARG A 90 2.00 -9.73 -5.22
N SER A 91 2.11 -10.12 -3.95
CA SER A 91 2.72 -11.41 -3.58
C SER A 91 1.87 -12.61 -4.00
N ARG A 92 0.54 -12.47 -4.04
CA ARG A 92 -0.38 -13.48 -4.60
C ARG A 92 -0.38 -13.50 -6.13
N ALA A 93 -0.21 -12.35 -6.79
CA ALA A 93 -0.09 -12.25 -8.25
C ALA A 93 1.30 -12.65 -8.77
N ALA A 94 2.35 -12.46 -7.95
CA ALA A 94 3.73 -12.84 -8.23
C ALA A 94 4.08 -14.26 -7.75
N SER A 95 3.15 -14.97 -7.10
CA SER A 95 3.28 -16.43 -6.96
C SER A 95 3.11 -17.03 -8.36
N PRO A 96 4.16 -17.64 -8.96
CA PRO A 96 3.95 -18.41 -10.16
C PRO A 96 2.97 -19.50 -9.75
N ARG A 97 1.78 -19.50 -10.36
CA ARG A 97 0.83 -20.60 -10.30
C ARG A 97 1.66 -21.88 -10.33
N ARG A 98 1.71 -22.63 -9.23
CA ARG A 98 2.28 -23.97 -9.21
C ARG A 98 1.63 -24.68 -10.40
N LYS A 99 2.40 -24.86 -11.48
CA LYS A 99 2.04 -25.74 -12.58
C LYS A 99 1.80 -27.08 -11.91
N VAL A 100 0.54 -27.40 -11.65
CA VAL A 100 0.14 -28.77 -11.41
C VAL A 100 0.40 -29.45 -12.75
N VAL A 101 1.63 -29.94 -12.92
CA VAL A 101 1.92 -30.97 -13.91
C VAL A 101 1.11 -32.17 -13.44
N VAL A 102 -0.11 -32.28 -13.96
CA VAL A 102 -0.83 -33.54 -13.97
C VAL A 102 0.00 -34.46 -14.84
N ARG A 103 0.85 -35.25 -14.20
CA ARG A 103 1.67 -36.29 -14.81
C ARG A 103 0.68 -37.35 -15.29
N ARG A 104 0.20 -37.20 -16.53
CA ARG A 104 -0.62 -38.19 -17.24
C ARG A 104 0.23 -39.47 -17.28
N ARG A 105 -0.14 -40.48 -16.50
CA ARG A 105 0.44 -41.81 -16.61
C ARG A 105 0.03 -42.34 -17.97
N GLU A 106 0.97 -42.36 -18.90
CA GLU A 106 0.94 -43.29 -20.02
C GLU A 106 1.04 -44.69 -19.43
N MET A 107 -0.04 -45.45 -19.58
CA MET A 107 -0.07 -46.87 -19.32
C MET A 107 0.12 -47.52 -20.69
N GLU A 108 1.37 -47.53 -21.13
CA GLU A 108 1.81 -48.44 -22.17
C GLU A 108 2.02 -49.79 -21.49
N ALA A 109 1.14 -50.73 -21.80
CA ALA A 109 1.39 -52.15 -21.58
C ALA A 109 0.98 -52.84 -22.88
N GLY A 110 1.98 -53.07 -23.73
CA GLY A 110 1.85 -53.90 -24.89
C GLY A 110 1.45 -55.34 -24.53
N SER A 111 0.70 -55.93 -25.45
CA SER A 111 0.92 -57.27 -26.03
C SER A 111 1.68 -58.29 -25.19
N VAL A 112 1.04 -59.43 -24.85
CA VAL A 112 1.48 -60.78 -25.28
C VAL A 112 0.41 -61.85 -24.99
N ASP A 113 0.03 -62.56 -26.06
CA ASP A 113 -0.29 -63.98 -26.25
C ASP A 113 -1.10 -64.81 -25.23
N GLY A 114 -2.10 -65.53 -25.77
CA GLY A 114 -2.91 -66.57 -25.12
C GLY A 114 -4.08 -67.01 -26.00
#